data_AF-A0A7C4ZJ16-F1
#
_entry.id   AF-A0A7C4ZJ16-F1
#
_cell.length_a   1.000
_cell.length_b   1.000
_cell.length_c   1.000
_cell.angle_alpha   90.00
_cell.angle_beta   90.00
_cell.angle_gamma   90.00
#
_symmetry.space_group_name_H-M   'P 1'
#
loop_
_entity.id
_entity.type
_entity.pdbx_description
1 polymer ?
#
loop_
_entity_poly.entity_id
_entity_poly.type
_entity_poly.pdbx_seq_one_letter_code
_entity_poly.pdbx_strand_id
1 'polypeptide(L)'
;MVASDDPTDASDVTDDRFVDILEDEDDNPLAQELRAAISALNVDGQTALVALAWLGRGDYTAEDWPEALRAARERSETTTATYLLGLPLLGDYLADGADALGISVTADEARGLFDPDLDTRGG
;
A
#
# COMPACT_ATOMS: atom_id res chain seq x y z
N MET A 1 -11.74 -48.45 10.56
CA MET A 1 -11.13 -47.78 9.41
C MET A 1 -12.14 -46.79 8.87
N VAL A 2 -12.07 -45.54 9.32
CA VAL A 2 -12.80 -44.41 8.73
C VAL A 2 -11.71 -43.52 8.16
N ALA A 3 -11.67 -43.45 6.84
CA ALA A 3 -10.81 -42.56 6.10
C ALA A 3 -11.52 -41.23 5.88
N SER A 4 -10.71 -40.18 5.80
CA SER A 4 -10.99 -38.86 5.25
C SER A 4 -11.80 -37.92 6.15
N ASP A 5 -11.07 -37.09 6.89
CA ASP A 5 -11.46 -35.69 7.09
C ASP A 5 -10.22 -34.86 6.71
N ASP A 6 -10.32 -34.25 5.54
CA ASP A 6 -9.31 -33.46 4.86
C ASP A 6 -9.47 -32.01 5.36
N PRO A 7 -8.49 -31.38 6.04
CA PRO A 7 -8.60 -29.99 6.43
C PRO A 7 -8.16 -29.10 5.26
N THR A 8 -8.93 -29.08 4.18
CA THR A 8 -8.80 -28.08 3.12
C THR A 8 -10.07 -27.25 3.06
N ASP A 9 -10.22 -26.37 4.05
CA ASP A 9 -11.06 -25.18 3.90
C ASP A 9 -10.55 -24.05 4.80
N ALA A 10 -9.29 -23.67 4.57
CA ALA A 10 -8.93 -22.26 4.71
C ALA A 10 -9.31 -21.60 3.38
N SER A 11 -10.62 -21.52 3.13
CA SER A 11 -11.15 -20.68 2.07
C SER A 11 -10.76 -19.25 2.40
N ASP A 12 -9.81 -18.73 1.62
CA ASP A 12 -9.39 -17.34 1.56
C ASP A 12 -10.59 -16.49 1.12
N VAL A 13 -11.49 -16.25 2.09
CA VAL A 13 -12.66 -15.36 2.04
C VAL A 13 -12.19 -13.90 2.05
N THR A 14 -11.16 -13.58 1.25
CA THR A 14 -10.89 -12.21 0.85
C THR A 14 -11.59 -11.99 -0.49
N ASP A 15 -12.92 -12.07 -0.38
CA ASP A 15 -13.97 -11.94 -1.39
C ASP A 15 -13.59 -10.91 -2.47
N ASP A 16 -13.55 -11.41 -3.72
CA ASP A 16 -13.38 -10.75 -5.04
C ASP A 16 -14.41 -9.63 -5.34
N ARG A 17 -14.92 -8.93 -4.31
CA ARG A 17 -16.07 -8.02 -4.41
C ARG A 17 -15.78 -6.57 -4.09
N PHE A 18 -14.53 -6.15 -4.22
CA PHE A 18 -14.13 -4.74 -4.07
C PHE A 18 -13.76 -4.04 -5.38
N VAL A 19 -14.06 -4.64 -6.55
CA VAL A 19 -13.68 -4.08 -7.86
C VAL A 19 -14.77 -3.16 -8.46
N ASP A 20 -15.99 -3.16 -7.94
CA ASP A 20 -17.16 -2.55 -8.62
C ASP A 20 -17.46 -1.08 -8.27
N ILE A 21 -16.52 -0.32 -7.68
CA ILE A 21 -16.77 1.06 -7.19
C ILE A 21 -16.03 2.15 -8.01
N LEU A 22 -15.17 1.79 -8.97
CA LEU A 22 -14.24 2.75 -9.59
C LEU A 22 -14.65 3.25 -10.99
N GLU A 23 -15.93 3.26 -11.35
CA GLU A 23 -16.34 3.75 -12.68
C GLU A 23 -16.39 5.28 -12.79
N ASP A 24 -16.26 6.04 -11.70
CA ASP A 24 -16.38 7.52 -11.70
C ASP A 24 -15.04 8.28 -11.49
N GLU A 25 -13.91 7.61 -11.21
CA GLU A 25 -12.63 8.28 -10.88
C GLU A 25 -11.57 8.31 -11.99
N ASP A 26 -11.78 7.64 -13.14
CA ASP A 26 -10.77 7.47 -14.21
C ASP A 26 -10.26 8.81 -14.82
N ASP A 27 -11.05 9.88 -14.77
CA ASP A 27 -10.67 11.20 -15.30
C ASP A 27 -10.02 12.14 -14.26
N ASN A 28 -9.74 11.67 -13.03
CA ASN A 28 -9.08 12.49 -12.02
C ASN A 28 -7.57 12.64 -12.32
N PRO A 29 -7.05 13.85 -12.63
CA PRO A 29 -5.64 14.05 -12.94
C PRO A 29 -4.72 13.66 -11.78
N LEU A 30 -5.16 13.84 -10.53
CA LEU A 30 -4.38 13.44 -9.36
C LEU A 30 -4.24 11.92 -9.25
N ALA A 31 -5.31 11.18 -9.57
CA ALA A 31 -5.28 9.72 -9.58
C ALA A 31 -4.33 9.20 -10.67
N GLN A 32 -4.28 9.86 -11.84
CA GLN A 32 -3.35 9.53 -12.91
C GLN A 32 -1.88 9.80 -12.51
N GLU A 33 -1.60 10.92 -11.83
CA GLU A 33 -0.26 11.22 -11.31
C GLU A 33 0.18 10.19 -10.25
N LEU A 34 -0.71 9.86 -9.30
CA LEU A 34 -0.42 8.84 -8.29
C LEU A 34 -0.21 7.45 -8.91
N ARG A 35 -1.01 7.10 -9.92
CA ARG A 35 -0.85 5.87 -10.71
C ARG A 35 0.53 5.78 -11.36
N ALA A 36 0.96 6.88 -11.99
CA ALA A 36 2.26 6.97 -12.64
C ALA A 36 3.39 6.89 -11.62
N ALA A 37 3.26 7.57 -10.47
CA ALA A 37 4.24 7.51 -9.38
C ALA A 37 4.41 6.09 -8.83
N ILE A 38 3.31 5.38 -8.54
CA ILE A 38 3.36 3.98 -8.07
C ILE A 38 3.97 3.07 -9.15
N SER A 39 3.60 3.26 -10.41
CA SER A 39 4.09 2.44 -11.52
C SER A 39 5.59 2.66 -11.81
N ALA A 40 6.13 3.81 -11.44
CA ALA A 40 7.56 4.12 -11.59
C ALA A 40 8.43 3.46 -10.50
N LEU A 41 7.84 2.94 -9.42
CA LEU A 41 8.56 2.21 -8.38
C LEU A 41 9.05 0.86 -8.89
N ASN A 42 10.15 0.38 -8.31
CA ASN A 42 10.60 -0.99 -8.52
C ASN A 42 9.61 -1.99 -7.90
N VAL A 43 9.75 -3.27 -8.25
CA VAL A 43 8.87 -4.34 -7.77
C VAL A 43 8.83 -4.38 -6.23
N ASP A 44 9.96 -4.20 -5.57
CA ASP A 44 10.04 -4.22 -4.10
C ASP A 44 9.30 -3.04 -3.47
N GLY A 45 9.39 -1.84 -4.06
CA GLY A 45 8.66 -0.66 -3.60
C GLY A 45 7.16 -0.79 -3.80
N GLN A 46 6.72 -1.32 -4.93
CA GLN A 46 5.32 -1.62 -5.17
C GLN A 46 4.79 -2.68 -4.18
N THR A 47 5.59 -3.73 -3.93
CA THR A 47 5.27 -4.77 -2.95
C THR A 47 5.13 -4.20 -1.54
N ALA A 48 6.07 -3.32 -1.15
CA ALA A 48 6.04 -2.67 0.15
C ALA A 48 4.81 -1.78 0.33
N LEU A 49 4.36 -1.05 -0.71
CA LEU A 49 3.13 -0.25 -0.62
C LEU A 49 1.88 -1.09 -0.41
N VAL A 50 1.79 -2.25 -1.07
CA VAL A 50 0.67 -3.19 -0.85
C VAL A 50 0.69 -3.74 0.57
N ALA A 51 1.85 -4.21 1.04
CA ALA A 51 2.00 -4.71 2.39
C ALA A 51 1.70 -3.62 3.45
N LEU A 52 2.10 -2.38 3.19
CA LEU A 52 1.84 -1.24 4.09
C LEU A 52 0.34 -0.93 4.17
N ALA A 53 -0.36 -0.96 3.03
CA ALA A 53 -1.80 -0.76 3.00
C ALA A 53 -2.57 -1.86 3.75
N TRP A 54 -2.11 -3.12 3.67
CA TRP A 54 -2.70 -4.24 4.44
C TRP A 54 -2.42 -4.12 5.93
N LEU A 55 -1.22 -3.68 6.31
CA LEU A 55 -0.87 -3.41 7.70
C LEU A 55 -1.75 -2.30 8.30
N GLY A 56 -1.94 -1.19 7.60
CA GLY A 56 -2.81 -0.11 8.07
C GLY A 56 -4.30 -0.48 8.10
N ARG A 57 -4.73 -1.40 7.24
CA ARG A 57 -6.09 -1.99 7.32
C ARG A 57 -6.27 -2.92 8.52
N GLY A 58 -5.17 -3.46 9.04
CA GLY A 58 -5.17 -4.46 10.11
C GLY A 58 -5.26 -5.91 9.61
N ASP A 59 -4.99 -6.16 8.32
CA ASP A 59 -4.87 -7.52 7.78
C ASP A 59 -3.62 -8.24 8.33
N TYR A 60 -2.58 -7.47 8.64
CA TYR A 60 -1.34 -7.92 9.26
C TYR A 60 -0.97 -7.02 10.44
N THR A 61 -0.06 -7.49 11.29
CA THR A 61 0.58 -6.68 12.33
C THR A 61 2.01 -6.33 11.97
N ALA A 62 2.65 -5.43 12.73
CA ALA A 62 4.05 -5.09 12.52
C ALA A 62 4.99 -6.30 12.69
N GLU A 63 4.60 -7.27 13.51
CA GLU A 63 5.34 -8.53 13.72
C GLU A 63 5.24 -9.45 12.49
N ASP A 64 4.14 -9.36 11.74
CA ASP A 64 3.87 -10.15 10.53
C ASP A 64 4.38 -9.47 9.24
N TRP A 65 5.15 -8.38 9.36
CA TRP A 65 5.66 -7.62 8.21
C TRP A 65 6.37 -8.48 7.13
N PRO A 66 7.24 -9.44 7.48
CA PRO A 66 7.87 -10.29 6.47
C PRO A 66 6.87 -11.15 5.69
N GLU A 67 5.78 -11.57 6.34
CA GLU A 67 4.72 -12.37 5.74
C GLU A 67 3.83 -11.50 4.84
N ALA A 68 3.50 -10.29 5.28
CA ALA A 68 2.79 -9.30 4.48
C ALA A 68 3.53 -8.99 3.17
N LEU A 69 4.87 -8.83 3.23
CA LEU A 69 5.70 -8.64 2.03
C LEU A 69 5.70 -9.86 1.11
N ARG A 70 5.73 -11.07 1.66
CA ARG A 70 5.69 -12.32 0.89
C ARG A 70 4.36 -12.44 0.14
N ALA A 71 3.25 -12.26 0.84
CA ALA A 71 1.91 -12.30 0.28
C ALA A 71 1.70 -11.20 -0.78
N ALA A 72 2.20 -9.98 -0.52
CA ALA A 72 2.11 -8.87 -1.47
C ALA A 72 2.85 -9.16 -2.77
N ARG A 73 3.98 -9.87 -2.69
CA ARG A 73 4.77 -10.27 -3.86
C ARG A 73 4.08 -11.36 -4.69
N GLU A 74 3.24 -12.18 -4.06
CA GLU A 74 2.51 -13.28 -4.70
C GLU A 74 1.21 -12.83 -5.38
N ARG A 75 0.65 -11.68 -4.99
CA ARG A 75 -0.62 -11.06 -5.47
C ARG A 75 -0.65 -10.62 -6.96
N SER A 76 0.19 -11.19 -7.81
CA SER A 76 0.53 -10.75 -9.18
C SER A 76 -0.60 -10.61 -10.22
N GLU A 77 -1.87 -10.72 -9.82
CA GLU A 77 -3.03 -10.78 -10.71
C GLU A 77 -3.46 -9.43 -11.29
N THR A 78 -3.19 -8.32 -10.59
CA THR A 78 -3.55 -6.95 -11.03
C THR A 78 -2.36 -6.02 -10.90
N THR A 79 -2.27 -5.01 -11.78
CA THR A 79 -1.25 -3.95 -11.62
C THR A 79 -1.38 -3.29 -10.25
N THR A 80 -0.28 -3.21 -9.50
CA THR A 80 -0.25 -2.67 -8.14
C THR A 80 -0.90 -1.29 -8.04
N ALA A 81 -0.64 -0.42 -9.02
CA ALA A 81 -1.22 0.92 -9.06
C ALA A 81 -2.75 0.90 -9.17
N THR A 82 -3.34 0.01 -9.98
CA THR A 82 -4.81 -0.12 -10.06
C THR A 82 -5.38 -0.64 -8.75
N TYR A 83 -4.73 -1.65 -8.16
CA TYR A 83 -5.18 -2.22 -6.91
C TYR A 83 -5.20 -1.18 -5.78
N LEU A 84 -4.11 -0.44 -5.61
CA LEU A 84 -3.98 0.57 -4.55
C LEU A 84 -4.95 1.73 -4.74
N LEU A 85 -5.09 2.24 -5.97
CA LEU A 85 -6.05 3.31 -6.28
C LEU A 85 -7.50 2.86 -6.11
N GLY A 86 -7.77 1.56 -6.14
CA GLY A 86 -9.08 1.00 -5.82
C GLY A 86 -9.40 0.96 -4.33
N LEU A 87 -8.47 1.34 -3.46
CA LEU A 87 -8.69 1.40 -2.02
C LEU A 87 -9.19 2.80 -1.63
N PRO A 88 -10.46 2.96 -1.20
CA PRO A 88 -11.04 4.29 -0.95
C PRO A 88 -10.30 5.11 0.11
N LEU A 89 -9.67 4.42 1.07
CA LEU A 89 -8.91 5.00 2.18
C LEU A 89 -7.41 4.68 2.07
N LEU A 90 -6.88 4.61 0.85
CA LEU A 90 -5.46 4.29 0.62
C LEU A 90 -4.54 5.18 1.46
N GLY A 91 -4.80 6.49 1.51
CA GLY A 91 -3.98 7.44 2.26
C GLY A 91 -3.93 7.13 3.75
N ASP A 92 -5.08 6.86 4.37
CA ASP A 92 -5.17 6.48 5.78
C ASP A 92 -4.47 5.15 6.05
N TYR A 93 -4.68 4.13 5.21
CA TYR A 93 -4.01 2.84 5.36
C TYR A 93 -2.48 2.94 5.24
N LEU A 94 -1.96 3.77 4.35
CA LEU A 94 -0.52 3.97 4.25
C LEU A 94 0.04 4.70 5.47
N ALA A 95 -0.68 5.68 6.01
CA ALA A 95 -0.29 6.40 7.22
C ALA A 95 -0.29 5.47 8.45
N ASP A 96 -1.39 4.76 8.68
CA ASP A 96 -1.54 3.83 9.80
C ASP A 96 -0.52 2.68 9.72
N GLY A 97 -0.28 2.16 8.51
CA GLY A 97 0.73 1.13 8.28
C GLY A 97 2.15 1.62 8.55
N ALA A 98 2.48 2.85 8.15
CA ALA A 98 3.77 3.44 8.43
C ALA A 98 3.97 3.67 9.94
N ASP A 99 2.96 4.19 10.62
CA ASP A 99 2.97 4.39 12.08
C ASP A 99 3.11 3.06 12.82
N ALA A 100 2.45 1.98 12.36
CA ALA A 100 2.60 0.64 12.93
C ALA A 100 4.03 0.09 12.82
N LEU A 101 4.78 0.46 11.78
CA LEU A 101 6.21 0.13 11.63
C LEU A 101 7.15 1.12 12.35
N GLY A 102 6.61 2.14 13.01
CA GLY A 102 7.39 3.22 13.61
C GLY A 102 8.03 4.16 12.59
N ILE A 103 7.54 4.18 11.35
CA ILE A 103 7.98 5.07 10.28
C ILE A 103 7.08 6.31 10.32
N SER A 104 7.62 7.43 10.82
CA SER A 104 6.86 8.69 10.78
C SER A 104 6.97 9.31 9.39
N VAL A 105 5.88 9.26 8.62
CA VAL A 105 5.77 9.84 7.26
C VAL A 105 5.89 11.37 7.29
N THR A 106 5.65 12.00 8.44
CA THR A 106 5.72 13.45 8.66
C THR A 106 7.06 13.93 9.23
N ALA A 107 7.90 13.03 9.76
CA ALA A 107 9.13 13.43 10.44
C ALA A 107 10.29 13.75 9.49
N ASP A 108 10.30 13.20 8.27
CA ASP A 108 11.43 13.37 7.35
C ASP A 108 11.36 14.68 6.53
N GLU A 109 10.21 15.35 6.48
CA GLU A 109 10.06 16.67 5.82
C GLU A 109 10.76 17.81 6.58
N ALA A 110 11.13 17.60 7.85
CA ALA A 110 11.84 18.58 8.66
C ALA A 110 13.32 18.76 8.28
N ARG A 111 13.89 17.90 7.42
CA ARG A 111 15.32 17.94 7.06
C ARG A 111 15.65 18.45 5.66
N GLY A 112 14.66 18.74 4.80
CA GLY A 112 14.92 19.06 3.40
C GLY A 112 14.23 20.29 2.81
N LEU A 113 13.10 20.75 3.37
CA LEU A 113 12.28 21.79 2.71
C LEU A 113 12.38 23.18 3.37
N PHE A 114 12.95 23.26 4.56
CA PHE A 114 13.26 24.52 5.26
C PHE A 114 14.76 24.59 5.54
N ASP A 115 15.57 24.71 4.48
CA ASP A 115 16.91 25.29 4.65
C ASP A 115 16.76 26.83 4.55
N PRO A 116 16.79 27.57 5.69
CA PRO A 116 16.70 29.02 5.68
C PRO A 116 17.91 29.70 5.02
N ASP A 117 18.97 28.96 4.66
CA ASP A 117 20.22 29.52 4.14
C ASP A 117 20.22 29.71 2.60
N LEU A 118 19.12 29.39 1.90
CA LEU A 118 19.00 29.63 0.45
C LEU A 118 18.52 31.05 0.08
N ASP A 119 18.24 31.93 1.05
CA ASP A 119 17.69 33.28 0.79
C ASP A 119 18.74 34.42 0.79
N THR A 120 20.06 34.13 0.77
CA THR A 120 21.10 35.18 0.75
C THR A 120 21.91 35.25 -0.55
N ARG A 121 21.31 34.96 -1.71
CA ARG A 121 21.86 35.41 -3.00
C ARG A 121 21.16 36.67 -3.49
N GLY A 122 21.37 37.75 -2.76
CA GLY A 122 21.09 39.12 -3.18
C GLY A 122 22.14 40.05 -2.58
N GLY A 123 23.19 40.33 -3.36
CA GLY A 123 24.28 41.24 -2.99
C GLY A 123 25.29 41.36 -4.12
#